data_AF-A0A513U0S4-F1
#
_entry.id   AF-A0A513U0S4-F1
#
_cell.length_a   1.000
_cell.length_b   1.000
_cell.length_c   1.000
_cell.angle_alpha   90.00
_cell.angle_beta   90.00
_cell.angle_gamma   90.00
#
_symmetry.space_group_name_H-M   'P 1'
#
loop_
_entity.id
_entity.type
_entity.pdbx_description
1 polymer ?
#
loop_
_entity_poly.entity_id
_entity_poly.type
_entity_poly.pdbx_seq_one_letter_code
_entity_poly.pdbx_strand_id
1 'polypeptide(L)'
;MSQSVSLNHEYIAGFVQADGSFGATVTEKNKNLYLSLAFTIVQNVKYKEVILEIQQIFGGVGHWYYNDKDNTIRYQVTNKKDLLNNIIPFFMKHQLRGDKLLSFLRFKYIVEMLNENAHKNNKSVLLSLIVIASNLNPLGKIGNKIRHLNKEEQQYVIDNKQPDGIDISRLTNSIKTFKQNPLTREFITGLFDGDGNLTIYLKPITSKVKLSQGIKVNEEIKYSIGCSFTIVQDIYNLPLLEEIKEYFSCSTQETGYIYKLSDKCYIYKVSSKPDIMSNVLPKLIDENDLNNINNVDLSKLPVMKSNQILYGAKILLSCPKGSIKGQEKLIEILKWLYLIHKNSNNIKLEEYVNNKLIELARVKDK
;
A
#
# COMPACT_ATOMS: atom_id res chain seq x y z
N MET A 1 -8.58 -12.58 -24.51
CA MET A 1 -9.78 -12.88 -23.71
C MET A 1 -9.39 -12.67 -22.25
N SER A 2 -9.78 -11.54 -21.66
CA SER A 2 -9.51 -11.24 -20.26
C SER A 2 -10.47 -12.07 -19.40
N GLN A 3 -9.96 -13.06 -18.69
CA GLN A 3 -10.71 -13.67 -17.60
C GLN A 3 -11.07 -12.54 -16.63
N SER A 4 -12.37 -12.34 -16.37
CA SER A 4 -12.86 -11.44 -15.33
C SER A 4 -12.49 -12.04 -13.98
N VAL A 5 -11.35 -11.67 -13.44
CA VAL A 5 -10.90 -12.11 -12.12
C VAL A 5 -11.54 -11.20 -11.08
N SER A 6 -12.76 -11.55 -10.62
CA SER A 6 -13.47 -10.80 -9.57
C SER A 6 -12.55 -10.50 -8.39
N LEU A 7 -12.19 -9.22 -8.21
CA LEU A 7 -11.32 -8.81 -7.11
C LEU A 7 -11.97 -9.13 -5.75
N ASN A 8 -11.15 -9.65 -4.82
CA ASN A 8 -11.60 -9.89 -3.45
C ASN A 8 -11.86 -8.55 -2.72
N HIS A 9 -12.94 -8.48 -1.93
CA HIS A 9 -13.30 -7.24 -1.25
C HIS A 9 -12.28 -6.81 -0.17
N GLU A 10 -11.65 -7.75 0.54
CA GLU A 10 -10.58 -7.44 1.49
C GLU A 10 -9.33 -6.94 0.76
N TYR A 11 -9.03 -7.48 -0.43
CA TYR A 11 -7.98 -6.94 -1.30
C TYR A 11 -8.26 -5.48 -1.65
N ILE A 12 -9.50 -5.13 -2.01
CA ILE A 12 -9.86 -3.74 -2.32
C ILE A 12 -9.69 -2.84 -1.09
N ALA A 13 -10.03 -3.32 0.11
CA ALA A 13 -9.79 -2.57 1.35
C ALA A 13 -8.29 -2.32 1.58
N GLY A 14 -7.44 -3.32 1.37
CA GLY A 14 -5.98 -3.18 1.43
C GLY A 14 -5.43 -2.23 0.37
N PHE A 15 -5.93 -2.33 -0.87
CA PHE A 15 -5.51 -1.45 -1.96
C PHE A 15 -5.91 0.02 -1.69
N VAL A 16 -7.12 0.25 -1.18
CA VAL A 16 -7.61 1.60 -0.79
C VAL A 16 -6.89 2.12 0.46
N GLN A 17 -6.42 1.24 1.35
CA GLN A 17 -5.56 1.63 2.46
C GLN A 17 -4.33 2.38 1.92
N ALA A 18 -3.68 1.84 0.89
CA ALA A 18 -2.53 2.47 0.21
C ALA A 18 -2.91 3.67 -0.68
N ASP A 19 -3.71 3.44 -1.74
CA ASP A 19 -3.87 4.39 -2.86
C ASP A 19 -5.21 5.15 -2.86
N GLY A 20 -6.10 4.86 -1.91
CA GLY A 20 -7.39 5.52 -1.80
C GLY A 20 -7.38 6.78 -0.95
N SER A 21 -8.42 7.62 -1.06
CA SER A 21 -8.57 8.81 -0.23
C SER A 21 -10.04 9.17 0.00
N PHE A 22 -10.33 9.71 1.19
CA PHE A 22 -11.63 10.25 1.60
C PHE A 22 -11.48 11.74 1.86
N GLY A 23 -12.20 12.57 1.12
CA GLY A 23 -12.06 14.01 1.15
C GLY A 23 -13.38 14.72 1.41
N ALA A 24 -13.34 15.73 2.28
CA ALA A 24 -14.38 16.74 2.44
C ALA A 24 -13.70 18.12 2.35
N THR A 25 -13.92 18.83 1.25
CA THR A 25 -13.23 20.10 0.95
C THR A 25 -14.22 21.27 1.07
N VAL A 26 -13.82 22.33 1.77
CA VAL A 26 -14.60 23.56 1.85
C VAL A 26 -14.58 24.26 0.50
N THR A 27 -15.76 24.54 -0.03
CA THR A 27 -15.98 25.26 -1.28
C THR A 27 -16.94 26.40 -1.03
N GLU A 28 -16.81 27.46 -1.81
CA GLU A 28 -17.67 28.63 -1.73
C GLU A 28 -18.42 28.79 -3.05
N LYS A 29 -19.73 28.92 -2.98
CA LYS A 29 -20.59 29.21 -4.14
C LYS A 29 -21.62 30.26 -3.73
N ASN A 30 -21.70 31.36 -4.47
CA ASN A 30 -22.62 32.46 -4.19
C ASN A 30 -22.52 32.97 -2.74
N LYS A 31 -21.29 33.10 -2.21
CA LYS A 31 -20.99 33.50 -0.81
C LYS A 31 -21.49 32.53 0.28
N ASN A 32 -21.94 31.34 -0.10
CA ASN A 32 -22.30 30.28 0.82
C ASN A 32 -21.21 29.19 0.81
N LEU A 33 -20.89 28.68 2.00
CA LEU A 33 -19.92 27.62 2.19
C LEU A 33 -20.58 26.25 2.10
N TYR A 34 -19.89 25.31 1.46
CA TYR A 34 -20.33 23.93 1.29
C TYR A 34 -19.15 22.97 1.43
N LEU A 35 -19.41 21.75 1.88
CA LEU A 35 -18.45 20.66 1.87
C LEU A 35 -18.64 19.81 0.61
N SER A 36 -17.62 19.79 -0.25
CA SER A 36 -17.54 18.90 -1.40
C SER A 36 -16.93 17.57 -0.97
N LEU A 37 -17.70 16.49 -1.12
CA LEU A 37 -17.30 15.14 -0.74
C LEU A 37 -16.69 14.39 -1.94
N ALA A 38 -15.65 13.61 -1.68
CA ALA A 38 -15.10 12.68 -2.67
C ALA A 38 -14.46 11.48 -2.00
N PHE A 39 -14.84 10.28 -2.44
CA PHE A 39 -13.96 9.12 -2.38
C PHE A 39 -13.16 9.06 -3.69
N THR A 40 -11.85 8.86 -3.63
CA THR A 40 -10.98 8.87 -4.81
C THR A 40 -9.92 7.78 -4.76
N ILE A 41 -9.69 7.12 -5.89
CA ILE A 41 -8.52 6.26 -6.15
C ILE A 41 -7.76 6.86 -7.34
N VAL A 42 -6.43 6.95 -7.23
CA VAL A 42 -5.56 7.37 -8.33
C VAL A 42 -4.52 6.28 -8.54
N GLN A 43 -4.33 5.85 -9.79
CA GLN A 43 -3.34 4.84 -10.11
C GLN A 43 -2.78 5.05 -11.52
N ASN A 44 -1.60 4.51 -11.82
CA ASN A 44 -1.05 4.53 -13.18
C ASN A 44 -2.01 3.88 -14.20
N VAL A 45 -2.08 4.45 -15.40
CA VAL A 45 -3.01 4.01 -16.47
C VAL A 45 -2.86 2.53 -16.84
N LYS A 46 -1.66 1.94 -16.66
CA LYS A 46 -1.41 0.51 -16.95
C LYS A 46 -2.28 -0.44 -16.10
N TYR A 47 -2.82 0.05 -14.99
CA TYR A 47 -3.71 -0.69 -14.09
C TYR A 47 -5.17 -0.25 -14.21
N LYS A 48 -5.55 0.34 -15.35
CA LYS A 48 -6.94 0.74 -15.67
C LYS A 48 -7.96 -0.35 -15.34
N GLU A 49 -7.70 -1.58 -15.75
CA GLU A 49 -8.67 -2.68 -15.58
C GLU A 49 -9.00 -2.94 -14.10
N VAL A 50 -8.01 -2.78 -13.20
CA VAL A 50 -8.22 -2.86 -11.74
C VAL A 50 -9.18 -1.78 -11.28
N ILE A 51 -9.03 -0.55 -11.78
CA ILE A 51 -9.90 0.57 -11.43
C ILE A 51 -11.32 0.37 -11.94
N LEU A 52 -11.49 -0.11 -13.18
CA LEU A 52 -12.80 -0.41 -13.75
C LEU A 52 -13.52 -1.50 -12.98
N GLU A 53 -12.78 -2.53 -12.56
CA GLU A 53 -13.33 -3.62 -11.79
C GLU A 53 -13.76 -3.19 -10.38
N ILE A 54 -12.93 -2.39 -9.70
CA ILE A 54 -13.31 -1.78 -8.41
C ILE A 54 -14.59 -0.95 -8.56
N GLN A 55 -14.74 -0.19 -9.65
CA GLN A 55 -15.98 0.56 -9.92
C GLN A 55 -17.18 -0.39 -10.05
N GLN A 56 -17.07 -1.51 -10.77
CA GLN A 56 -18.15 -2.47 -10.90
C GLN A 56 -18.55 -3.08 -9.55
N ILE A 57 -17.57 -3.41 -8.70
CA ILE A 57 -17.81 -3.93 -7.34
C ILE A 57 -18.53 -2.90 -6.46
N PHE A 58 -18.29 -1.61 -6.66
CA PHE A 58 -19.06 -0.53 -6.03
C PHE A 58 -20.42 -0.26 -6.68
N GLY A 59 -20.92 -1.16 -7.53
CA GLY A 59 -22.23 -1.04 -8.18
C GLY A 59 -22.22 -0.13 -9.42
N GLY A 60 -21.06 0.10 -10.02
CA GLY A 60 -20.92 0.94 -11.22
C GLY A 60 -21.05 2.44 -10.96
N VAL A 61 -21.07 2.88 -9.69
CA VAL A 61 -21.26 4.29 -9.33
C VAL A 61 -20.01 5.13 -9.57
N GLY A 62 -20.16 6.46 -9.49
CA GLY A 62 -19.06 7.39 -9.72
C GLY A 62 -18.62 7.48 -11.18
N HIS A 63 -17.45 8.08 -11.39
CA HIS A 63 -16.87 8.28 -12.71
C HIS A 63 -15.35 8.14 -12.63
N TRP A 64 -14.71 7.91 -13.77
CA TRP A 64 -13.27 7.93 -13.89
C TRP A 64 -12.82 8.76 -15.09
N TYR A 65 -11.59 9.24 -15.06
CA TYR A 65 -10.98 9.99 -16.15
C TYR A 65 -9.46 9.80 -16.15
N TYR A 66 -8.84 10.03 -17.31
CA TYR A 66 -7.38 10.03 -17.45
C TYR A 66 -6.80 11.40 -17.11
N ASN A 67 -5.62 11.37 -16.51
CA ASN A 67 -4.76 12.53 -16.39
C ASN A 67 -3.48 12.26 -17.17
N ASP A 68 -3.41 12.81 -18.38
CA ASP A 68 -2.28 12.58 -19.29
C ASP A 68 -0.96 13.17 -18.75
N LYS A 69 -1.05 14.19 -17.88
CA LYS A 69 0.14 14.87 -17.33
C LYS A 69 0.98 13.97 -16.42
N ASP A 70 0.34 13.08 -15.66
CA ASP A 70 1.00 12.16 -14.74
C ASP A 70 0.80 10.68 -15.14
N ASN A 71 0.19 10.43 -16.30
CA ASN A 71 -0.10 9.10 -16.83
C ASN A 71 -0.92 8.23 -15.86
N THR A 72 -1.92 8.84 -15.23
CA THR A 72 -2.80 8.19 -14.26
C THR A 72 -4.24 8.09 -14.73
N ILE A 73 -4.96 7.13 -14.17
CA ILE A 73 -6.42 7.07 -14.15
C ILE A 73 -6.87 7.47 -12.74
N ARG A 74 -7.91 8.30 -12.67
CA ARG A 74 -8.56 8.69 -11.43
C ARG A 74 -10.00 8.21 -11.44
N TYR A 75 -10.40 7.49 -10.40
CA TYR A 75 -11.79 7.13 -10.12
C TYR A 75 -12.32 7.91 -8.93
N GLN A 76 -13.52 8.47 -9.06
CA GLN A 76 -14.16 9.29 -8.03
C GLN A 76 -15.65 8.99 -7.84
N VAL A 77 -16.06 8.95 -6.57
CA VAL A 77 -17.47 8.96 -6.17
C VAL A 77 -17.73 10.21 -5.34
N THR A 78 -18.56 11.10 -5.87
CA THR A 78 -18.89 12.40 -5.26
C THR A 78 -20.37 12.55 -4.92
N ASN A 79 -21.23 11.73 -5.54
CA ASN A 79 -22.66 11.73 -5.26
C ASN A 79 -22.91 11.20 -3.84
N LYS A 80 -23.64 11.97 -3.03
CA LYS A 80 -23.94 11.63 -1.63
C LYS A 80 -24.70 10.31 -1.47
N LYS A 81 -25.66 10.03 -2.35
CA LYS A 81 -26.43 8.77 -2.30
C LYS A 81 -25.52 7.58 -2.60
N ASP A 82 -24.64 7.71 -3.60
CA ASP A 82 -23.70 6.65 -3.96
C ASP A 82 -22.69 6.38 -2.83
N LEU A 83 -22.22 7.44 -2.16
CA LEU A 83 -21.37 7.33 -0.98
C LEU A 83 -22.08 6.59 0.16
N LEU A 84 -23.34 6.91 0.45
CA LEU A 84 -24.12 6.29 1.53
C LEU A 84 -24.52 4.84 1.23
N ASN A 85 -24.82 4.53 -0.03
CA ASN A 85 -25.39 3.24 -0.40
C ASN A 85 -24.35 2.22 -0.85
N ASN A 86 -23.17 2.65 -1.31
CA ASN A 86 -22.16 1.76 -1.87
C ASN A 86 -20.82 1.85 -1.11
N ILE A 87 -20.24 3.05 -1.02
CA ILE A 87 -18.88 3.22 -0.47
C ILE A 87 -18.84 3.01 1.04
N ILE A 88 -19.73 3.68 1.79
CA ILE A 88 -19.77 3.56 3.25
C ILE A 88 -20.09 2.12 3.69
N PRO A 89 -21.14 1.45 3.17
CA PRO A 89 -21.44 0.07 3.57
C PRO A 89 -20.31 -0.90 3.25
N PHE A 90 -19.61 -0.69 2.12
CA PHE A 90 -18.45 -1.51 1.77
C PHE A 90 -17.36 -1.42 2.84
N PHE A 91 -16.92 -0.22 3.21
CA PHE A 91 -15.82 -0.06 4.18
C PHE A 91 -16.22 -0.25 5.65
N MET A 92 -17.53 -0.25 5.95
CA MET A 92 -18.03 -0.72 7.25
C MET A 92 -17.90 -2.25 7.37
N LYS A 93 -18.02 -2.98 6.26
CA LYS A 93 -17.88 -4.45 6.19
C LYS A 93 -16.43 -4.89 6.01
N HIS A 94 -15.73 -4.29 5.06
CA HIS A 94 -14.35 -4.57 4.64
C HIS A 94 -13.46 -3.43 5.12
N GLN A 95 -12.93 -3.58 6.33
CA GLN A 95 -12.52 -2.44 7.15
C GLN A 95 -11.11 -1.96 6.82
N LEU A 96 -10.97 -0.65 6.75
CA LEU A 96 -9.68 0.05 6.74
C LEU A 96 -9.01 -0.01 8.12
N ARG A 97 -7.76 0.45 8.21
CA ARG A 97 -6.94 0.36 9.42
C ARG A 97 -6.36 1.70 9.84
N GLY A 98 -5.96 1.78 11.12
CA GLY A 98 -5.23 2.92 11.68
C GLY A 98 -5.90 4.27 11.39
N ASP A 99 -5.10 5.26 11.03
CA ASP A 99 -5.60 6.61 10.80
C ASP A 99 -6.50 6.73 9.58
N LYS A 100 -6.31 5.88 8.56
CA LYS A 100 -7.19 5.83 7.38
C LYS A 100 -8.61 5.42 7.77
N LEU A 101 -8.77 4.51 8.74
CA LEU A 101 -10.06 4.16 9.32
C LEU A 101 -10.67 5.36 10.07
N LEU A 102 -9.89 6.05 10.89
CA LEU A 102 -10.38 7.25 11.59
C LEU A 102 -10.87 8.32 10.61
N SER A 103 -10.12 8.54 9.52
CA SER A 103 -10.52 9.42 8.43
C SER A 103 -11.80 8.94 7.74
N PHE A 104 -11.94 7.64 7.48
CA PHE A 104 -13.16 7.08 6.93
C PHE A 104 -14.37 7.27 7.85
N LEU A 105 -14.24 7.02 9.16
CA LEU A 105 -15.34 7.19 10.12
C LEU A 105 -15.77 8.67 10.24
N ARG A 106 -14.81 9.60 10.25
CA ARG A 106 -15.09 11.04 10.17
C ARG A 106 -15.80 11.41 8.87
N PHE A 107 -15.32 10.86 7.73
CA PHE A 107 -15.93 11.09 6.42
C PHE A 107 -17.38 10.59 6.39
N LYS A 108 -17.63 9.36 6.84
CA LYS A 108 -18.97 8.77 7.00
C LYS A 108 -19.89 9.70 7.81
N TYR A 109 -19.43 10.15 8.98
CA TYR A 109 -20.21 11.05 9.82
C TYR A 109 -20.57 12.36 9.11
N ILE A 110 -19.62 12.96 8.37
CA ILE A 110 -19.89 14.15 7.57
C ILE A 110 -20.94 13.86 6.50
N VAL A 111 -20.83 12.75 5.77
CA VAL A 111 -21.79 12.38 4.72
C VAL A 111 -23.20 12.23 5.31
N GLU A 112 -23.34 11.57 6.45
CA GLU A 112 -24.60 11.37 7.17
C GLU A 112 -25.21 12.72 7.62
N MET A 113 -24.43 13.58 8.28
CA MET A 113 -24.89 14.92 8.72
C MET A 113 -25.28 15.82 7.55
N LEU A 114 -24.58 15.71 6.42
CA LEU A 114 -24.94 16.43 5.20
C LEU A 114 -26.21 15.86 4.55
N ASN A 115 -26.51 14.57 4.71
CA ASN A 115 -27.72 13.93 4.19
C ASN A 115 -28.97 14.33 4.99
N GLU A 116 -28.83 14.39 6.32
CA GLU A 116 -29.86 14.85 7.25
C GLU A 116 -30.18 16.35 7.10
N ASN A 117 -29.38 17.09 6.33
CA ASN A 117 -29.50 18.55 6.15
C ASN A 117 -29.34 19.37 7.44
N ALA A 118 -28.76 18.78 8.50
CA ALA A 118 -28.58 19.42 9.81
C ALA A 118 -27.80 20.76 9.76
N HIS A 119 -27.00 20.96 8.73
CA HIS A 119 -26.18 22.15 8.49
C HIS A 119 -26.90 23.31 7.78
N LYS A 120 -28.04 23.07 7.11
CA LYS A 120 -28.60 24.05 6.14
C LYS A 120 -28.95 25.41 6.74
N ASN A 121 -29.31 25.46 8.03
CA ASN A 121 -29.66 26.70 8.75
C ASN A 121 -28.85 26.87 10.04
N ASN A 122 -27.78 26.09 10.23
CA ASN A 122 -26.98 26.14 11.46
C ASN A 122 -25.49 26.25 11.09
N LYS A 123 -24.98 27.50 11.13
CA LYS A 123 -23.58 27.80 10.82
C LYS A 123 -22.61 27.08 11.78
N SER A 124 -22.98 26.91 13.05
CA SER A 124 -22.16 26.20 14.03
C SER A 124 -22.03 24.71 13.69
N VAL A 125 -23.10 24.08 13.20
CA VAL A 125 -23.03 22.69 12.69
C VAL A 125 -22.13 22.62 11.45
N LEU A 126 -22.26 23.55 10.50
CA LEU A 126 -21.37 23.57 9.33
C LEU A 126 -19.91 23.75 9.75
N LEU A 127 -19.62 24.69 10.66
CA LEU A 127 -18.27 24.92 11.18
C LEU A 127 -17.73 23.66 11.89
N SER A 128 -18.55 22.98 12.69
CA SER A 128 -18.19 21.69 13.31
C SER A 128 -17.79 20.64 12.27
N LEU A 129 -18.57 20.49 11.19
CA LEU A 129 -18.23 19.55 10.10
C LEU A 129 -16.93 19.94 9.39
N ILE A 130 -16.62 21.23 9.28
CA ILE A 130 -15.36 21.72 8.71
C ILE A 130 -14.17 21.41 9.64
N VAL A 131 -14.33 21.56 10.96
CA VAL A 131 -13.32 21.12 11.94
C VAL A 131 -13.08 19.62 11.82
N ILE A 132 -14.13 18.80 11.70
CA ILE A 132 -13.97 17.35 11.50
C ILE A 132 -13.29 17.06 10.16
N ALA A 133 -13.66 17.76 9.09
CA ALA A 133 -13.10 17.60 7.75
C ALA A 133 -11.59 17.92 7.70
N SER A 134 -11.13 18.89 8.49
CA SER A 134 -9.70 19.26 8.54
C SER A 134 -8.82 18.10 9.01
N ASN A 135 -9.37 17.21 9.82
CA ASN A 135 -8.75 16.01 10.40
C ASN A 135 -8.88 14.74 9.53
N LEU A 136 -9.43 14.83 8.31
CA LEU A 136 -9.46 13.70 7.38
C LEU A 136 -8.08 13.39 6.78
N ASN A 137 -7.24 14.41 6.63
CA ASN A 137 -5.90 14.29 6.06
C ASN A 137 -4.93 15.09 6.93
N PRO A 138 -4.33 14.47 7.96
CA PRO A 138 -3.49 15.17 8.94
C PRO A 138 -2.21 15.75 8.32
N LEU A 139 -1.67 15.13 7.26
CA LEU A 139 -0.51 15.65 6.51
C LEU A 139 -0.86 16.81 5.55
N GLY A 140 -2.14 17.11 5.35
CA GLY A 140 -2.58 18.14 4.41
C GLY A 140 -2.48 19.55 4.97
N LYS A 141 -1.95 20.50 4.18
CA LYS A 141 -1.80 21.91 4.57
C LYS A 141 -3.14 22.54 4.99
N ILE A 142 -3.20 23.06 6.22
CA ILE A 142 -4.44 23.61 6.80
C ILE A 142 -4.91 24.89 6.12
N GLY A 143 -4.00 25.77 5.69
CA GLY A 143 -4.35 27.08 5.11
C GLY A 143 -5.27 27.00 3.90
N ASN A 144 -5.04 26.02 3.01
CA ASN A 144 -5.91 25.80 1.85
C ASN A 144 -7.31 25.34 2.25
N LYS A 145 -7.45 24.62 3.38
CA LYS A 145 -8.72 24.07 3.86
C LYS A 145 -9.62 25.15 4.49
N ILE A 146 -9.04 26.24 4.98
CA ILE A 146 -9.76 27.25 5.79
C ILE A 146 -9.80 28.65 5.17
N ARG A 147 -9.25 28.84 3.96
CA ARG A 147 -9.14 30.15 3.30
C ARG A 147 -10.47 30.89 3.06
N HIS A 148 -11.59 30.17 3.09
CA HIS A 148 -12.94 30.71 2.90
C HIS A 148 -13.63 31.08 4.23
N LEU A 149 -13.00 30.80 5.37
CA LEU A 149 -13.52 31.09 6.71
C LEU A 149 -13.04 32.47 7.19
N ASN A 150 -13.82 33.10 8.07
CA ASN A 150 -13.38 34.30 8.77
C ASN A 150 -12.35 33.96 9.86
N LYS A 151 -11.67 34.96 10.45
CA LYS A 151 -10.58 34.74 11.42
C LYS A 151 -11.00 33.94 12.67
N GLU A 152 -12.22 34.16 13.16
CA GLU A 152 -12.73 33.44 14.33
C GLU A 152 -13.02 31.98 14.00
N GLU A 153 -13.69 31.72 12.88
CA GLU A 153 -13.95 30.38 12.36
C GLU A 153 -12.66 29.60 12.07
N GLN A 154 -11.63 30.27 11.53
CA GLN A 154 -10.31 29.67 11.33
C GLN A 154 -9.69 29.16 12.64
N GLN A 155 -9.89 29.89 13.74
CA GLN A 155 -9.32 29.54 15.04
C GLN A 155 -9.89 28.21 15.57
N TYR A 156 -11.19 27.96 15.39
CA TYR A 156 -11.80 26.65 15.73
C TYR A 156 -11.12 25.50 14.99
N VAL A 157 -10.79 25.68 13.71
CA VAL A 157 -10.14 24.64 12.90
C VAL A 157 -8.67 24.46 13.28
N ILE A 158 -7.96 25.55 13.55
CA ILE A 158 -6.54 25.54 13.97
C ILE A 158 -6.39 24.86 15.33
N ASP A 159 -7.26 25.19 16.28
CA ASP A 159 -7.23 24.64 17.65
C ASP A 159 -7.89 23.27 17.74
N ASN A 160 -8.45 22.75 16.63
CA ASN A 160 -9.23 21.53 16.59
C ASN A 160 -10.36 21.51 17.63
N LYS A 161 -11.00 22.66 17.85
CA LYS A 161 -12.05 22.87 18.85
C LYS A 161 -13.42 22.82 18.17
N GLN A 162 -14.37 22.11 18.77
CA GLN A 162 -15.77 22.14 18.32
C GLN A 162 -16.47 23.43 18.79
N PRO A 163 -17.40 24.01 17.99
CA PRO A 163 -18.23 25.12 18.43
C PRO A 163 -19.07 24.77 19.65
N ASP A 164 -19.30 25.75 20.53
CA ASP A 164 -20.02 25.53 21.77
C ASP A 164 -21.45 25.02 21.50
N GLY A 165 -21.89 24.05 22.31
CA GLY A 165 -23.22 23.43 22.20
C GLY A 165 -23.38 22.42 21.05
N ILE A 166 -22.35 22.16 20.25
CA ILE A 166 -22.40 21.11 19.22
C ILE A 166 -22.06 19.75 19.82
N ASP A 167 -23.00 18.81 19.73
CA ASP A 167 -22.80 17.44 20.13
C ASP A 167 -22.21 16.58 19.00
N ILE A 168 -21.03 16.01 19.23
CA ILE A 168 -20.36 15.05 18.35
C ILE A 168 -20.28 13.64 18.96
N SER A 169 -21.06 13.36 20.00
CA SER A 169 -21.10 12.07 20.71
C SER A 169 -21.30 10.88 19.78
N ARG A 170 -22.12 11.04 18.73
CA ARG A 170 -22.33 10.00 17.71
C ARG A 170 -21.03 9.61 17.01
N LEU A 171 -20.17 10.58 16.67
CA LEU A 171 -18.87 10.33 16.07
C LEU A 171 -17.89 9.72 17.07
N THR A 172 -17.78 10.29 18.28
CA THR A 172 -16.83 9.80 19.29
C THR A 172 -17.17 8.39 19.75
N ASN A 173 -18.45 8.08 19.93
CA ASN A 173 -18.93 6.72 20.21
C ASN A 173 -18.66 5.78 19.04
N SER A 174 -18.89 6.21 17.79
CA SER A 174 -18.58 5.40 16.61
C SER A 174 -17.10 5.05 16.51
N ILE A 175 -16.19 5.94 16.89
CA ILE A 175 -14.75 5.67 16.91
C ILE A 175 -14.39 4.74 18.07
N LYS A 176 -14.90 5.04 19.28
CA LYS A 176 -14.56 4.29 20.50
C LYS A 176 -15.05 2.84 20.48
N THR A 177 -16.20 2.60 19.87
CA THR A 177 -16.86 1.28 19.86
C THR A 177 -16.56 0.48 18.59
N PHE A 178 -15.79 1.04 17.65
CA PHE A 178 -15.49 0.36 16.40
C PHE A 178 -14.68 -0.91 16.67
N LYS A 179 -15.24 -2.07 16.32
CA LYS A 179 -14.57 -3.36 16.46
C LYS A 179 -13.90 -3.73 15.15
N GLN A 180 -12.58 -3.78 15.16
CA GLN A 180 -11.77 -4.15 14.02
C GLN A 180 -11.81 -5.66 13.76
N ASN A 181 -11.97 -6.06 12.50
CA ASN A 181 -11.81 -7.44 12.06
C ASN A 181 -10.32 -7.86 12.09
N PRO A 182 -9.98 -9.15 12.13
CA PRO A 182 -8.59 -9.59 11.94
C PRO A 182 -8.03 -9.19 10.57
N LEU A 183 -6.71 -9.05 10.45
CA LEU A 183 -6.06 -8.88 9.15
C LEU A 183 -6.17 -10.17 8.33
N THR A 184 -6.49 -10.02 7.05
CA THR A 184 -6.57 -11.13 6.09
C THR A 184 -5.37 -11.10 5.14
N ARG A 185 -5.08 -12.24 4.49
CA ARG A 185 -4.05 -12.28 3.44
C ARG A 185 -4.40 -11.30 2.32
N GLU A 186 -5.66 -11.28 1.90
CA GLU A 186 -6.15 -10.48 0.80
C GLU A 186 -5.94 -8.99 1.07
N PHE A 187 -6.25 -8.52 2.29
CA PHE A 187 -5.94 -7.15 2.71
C PHE A 187 -4.44 -6.84 2.60
N ILE A 188 -3.58 -7.74 3.10
CA ILE A 188 -2.12 -7.55 3.03
C ILE A 188 -1.63 -7.51 1.58
N THR A 189 -2.18 -8.34 0.69
CA THR A 189 -1.82 -8.34 -0.74
C THR A 189 -2.25 -7.05 -1.45
N GLY A 190 -3.44 -6.52 -1.12
CA GLY A 190 -3.91 -5.24 -1.66
C GLY A 190 -3.06 -4.07 -1.17
N LEU A 191 -2.71 -4.06 0.12
CA LEU A 191 -1.80 -3.06 0.69
C LEU A 191 -0.40 -3.16 0.06
N PHE A 192 0.09 -4.38 -0.18
CA PHE A 192 1.40 -4.61 -0.78
C PHE A 192 1.48 -4.04 -2.21
N ASP A 193 0.41 -4.11 -2.99
CA ASP A 193 0.38 -3.56 -4.36
C ASP A 193 0.61 -2.06 -4.42
N GLY A 194 0.15 -1.30 -3.42
CA GLY A 194 0.50 0.11 -3.26
C GLY A 194 1.86 0.30 -2.58
N ASP A 195 1.94 -0.11 -1.30
CA ASP A 195 2.99 0.33 -0.37
C ASP A 195 4.06 -0.72 -0.05
N GLY A 196 3.90 -1.93 -0.59
CA GLY A 196 4.80 -3.06 -0.37
C GLY A 196 5.94 -3.17 -1.39
N ASN A 197 7.00 -3.87 -1.01
CA ASN A 197 8.07 -4.24 -1.93
C ASN A 197 8.78 -5.52 -1.47
N LEU A 198 9.13 -6.39 -2.42
CA LEU A 198 10.02 -7.53 -2.22
C LEU A 198 11.27 -7.33 -3.07
N THR A 199 12.35 -6.88 -2.43
CA THR A 199 13.64 -6.70 -3.10
C THR A 199 14.42 -8.00 -3.07
N ILE A 200 14.94 -8.42 -4.23
CA ILE A 200 15.89 -9.52 -4.36
C ILE A 200 17.08 -9.07 -5.20
N TYR A 201 18.28 -9.39 -4.74
CA TYR A 201 19.52 -9.05 -5.45
C TYR A 201 20.60 -10.10 -5.23
N LEU A 202 21.59 -10.11 -6.12
CA LEU A 202 22.78 -10.95 -5.98
C LEU A 202 23.80 -10.26 -5.09
N LYS A 203 24.32 -10.98 -4.09
CA LYS A 203 25.38 -10.51 -3.20
C LYS A 203 26.67 -11.29 -3.48
N PRO A 204 27.75 -10.64 -3.92
CA PRO A 204 29.03 -11.33 -4.12
C PRO A 204 29.57 -11.86 -2.80
N ILE A 205 30.13 -13.06 -2.83
CA ILE A 205 30.83 -13.69 -1.72
C ILE A 205 32.31 -13.69 -2.07
N THR A 206 33.06 -12.77 -1.48
CA THR A 206 34.52 -12.73 -1.60
C THR A 206 35.15 -13.64 -0.56
N SER A 207 35.69 -14.78 -0.96
CA SER A 207 36.57 -15.59 -0.12
C SER A 207 37.98 -15.00 -0.13
N LYS A 208 38.37 -14.26 0.92
CA LYS A 208 39.79 -13.95 1.16
C LYS A 208 40.47 -15.20 1.71
N VAL A 209 41.26 -15.90 0.90
CA VAL A 209 42.10 -17.01 1.36
C VAL A 209 43.50 -16.44 1.67
N LYS A 210 43.92 -16.46 2.94
CA LYS A 210 45.33 -16.22 3.31
C LYS A 210 46.07 -17.55 3.23
N LEU A 211 47.06 -17.64 2.33
CA LEU A 211 48.03 -18.74 2.27
C LEU A 211 49.42 -18.23 2.71
N SER A 212 50.23 -19.12 3.28
CA SER A 212 51.54 -18.83 3.88
C SER A 212 52.63 -18.40 2.89
N GLN A 213 52.41 -18.47 1.57
CA GLN A 213 53.37 -18.07 0.53
C GLN A 213 52.73 -17.28 -0.63
N GLY A 214 51.97 -16.24 -0.29
CA GLY A 214 51.40 -15.30 -1.27
C GLY A 214 49.89 -15.45 -1.49
N ILE A 215 49.28 -14.36 -1.95
CA ILE A 215 47.83 -14.29 -2.24
C ILE A 215 47.62 -14.89 -3.63
N LYS A 216 47.05 -16.10 -3.73
CA LYS A 216 46.34 -16.53 -4.93
C LYS A 216 44.83 -16.38 -4.70
N VAL A 217 44.21 -15.50 -5.46
CA VAL A 217 42.75 -15.33 -5.50
C VAL A 217 42.16 -16.56 -6.20
N ASN A 218 41.35 -17.35 -5.53
CA ASN A 218 40.59 -18.43 -6.18
C ASN A 218 39.58 -17.82 -7.18
N GLU A 219 39.54 -18.39 -8.39
CA GLU A 219 39.11 -17.75 -9.67
C GLU A 219 37.58 -17.68 -9.93
N GLU A 220 36.72 -18.13 -9.01
CA GLU A 220 35.26 -18.12 -9.16
C GLU A 220 34.57 -17.28 -8.08
N ILE A 221 33.99 -16.12 -8.45
CA ILE A 221 33.11 -15.37 -7.56
C ILE A 221 31.83 -16.19 -7.37
N LYS A 222 31.56 -16.53 -6.11
CA LYS A 222 30.28 -17.10 -5.70
C LYS A 222 29.31 -15.99 -5.35
N TYR A 223 28.03 -16.18 -5.63
CA TYR A 223 26.98 -15.23 -5.27
C TYR A 223 26.02 -15.86 -4.27
N SER A 224 25.55 -15.09 -3.29
CA SER A 224 24.39 -15.43 -2.46
C SER A 224 23.21 -14.54 -2.84
N ILE A 225 22.03 -14.88 -2.32
CA ILE A 225 20.82 -14.07 -2.49
C ILE A 225 20.67 -13.12 -1.30
N GLY A 226 20.70 -11.82 -1.57
CA GLY A 226 20.19 -10.81 -0.66
C GLY A 226 18.70 -10.56 -0.93
N CYS A 227 17.95 -10.33 0.13
CA CYS A 227 16.51 -10.06 0.02
C CYS A 227 16.00 -9.17 1.16
N SER A 228 14.93 -8.42 0.88
CA SER A 228 14.16 -7.73 1.92
C SER A 228 12.70 -7.58 1.52
N PHE A 229 11.80 -7.88 2.45
CA PHE A 229 10.38 -7.55 2.36
C PHE A 229 10.12 -6.27 3.15
N THR A 230 9.36 -5.33 2.57
CA THR A 230 9.06 -4.05 3.21
C THR A 230 7.64 -3.61 2.96
N ILE A 231 7.02 -2.97 3.95
CA ILE A 231 5.81 -2.14 3.80
C ILE A 231 6.10 -0.78 4.43
N VAL A 232 5.88 0.29 3.68
CA VAL A 232 6.10 1.67 4.14
C VAL A 232 4.75 2.30 4.44
N GLN A 233 4.64 3.01 5.56
CA GLN A 233 3.44 3.78 5.91
C GLN A 233 3.85 5.16 6.42
N ASP A 234 2.93 6.12 6.36
CA ASP A 234 3.16 7.42 6.99
C ASP A 234 3.22 7.33 8.52
N ILE A 235 3.68 8.41 9.15
CA ILE A 235 3.86 8.50 10.62
C ILE A 235 2.59 8.22 11.43
N TYR A 236 1.41 8.47 10.87
CA TYR A 236 0.13 8.27 11.54
C TYR A 236 -0.38 6.83 11.43
N ASN A 237 0.20 6.04 10.53
CA ASN A 237 -0.14 4.64 10.33
C ASN A 237 0.88 3.67 10.98
N LEU A 238 1.61 4.13 12.01
CA LEU A 238 2.45 3.26 12.85
C LEU A 238 1.66 2.09 13.49
N PRO A 239 0.44 2.29 14.04
CA PRO A 239 -0.35 1.17 14.57
C PRO A 239 -0.65 0.08 13.54
N LEU A 240 -0.86 0.44 12.27
CA LEU A 240 -1.02 -0.52 11.19
C LEU A 240 0.26 -1.32 10.96
N LEU A 241 1.44 -0.70 11.04
CA LEU A 241 2.70 -1.44 10.91
C LEU A 241 2.89 -2.44 12.06
N GLU A 242 2.47 -2.11 13.29
CA GLU A 242 2.51 -3.04 14.41
C GLU A 242 1.55 -4.22 14.20
N GLU A 243 0.31 -3.97 13.74
CA GLU A 243 -0.62 -5.05 13.35
C GLU A 243 -0.02 -5.95 12.25
N ILE A 244 0.68 -5.36 11.27
CA ILE A 244 1.35 -6.12 10.19
C ILE A 244 2.51 -6.95 10.74
N LYS A 245 3.31 -6.39 11.66
CA LYS A 245 4.41 -7.11 12.32
C LYS A 245 3.87 -8.31 13.10
N GLU A 246 2.79 -8.13 13.85
CA GLU A 246 2.10 -9.23 14.54
C GLU A 246 1.57 -10.26 13.53
N TYR A 247 0.91 -9.79 12.45
CA TYR A 247 0.41 -10.65 11.38
C TYR A 247 1.49 -11.55 10.79
N PHE A 248 2.71 -11.05 10.58
CA PHE A 248 3.82 -11.86 10.05
C PHE A 248 4.56 -12.69 11.10
N SER A 249 4.51 -12.32 12.37
CA SER A 249 5.18 -13.04 13.45
C SER A 249 4.61 -14.45 13.70
N CYS A 250 5.41 -15.31 14.34
CA CYS A 250 4.94 -16.62 14.82
C CYS A 250 4.86 -16.60 16.35
N SER A 251 4.21 -17.60 16.95
CA SER A 251 3.97 -17.66 18.40
C SER A 251 5.23 -17.64 19.27
N THR A 252 6.40 -17.96 18.70
CA THR A 252 7.66 -18.09 19.42
C THR A 252 8.66 -16.96 19.10
N GLN A 253 8.43 -16.17 18.04
CA GLN A 253 9.41 -15.15 17.62
C GLN A 253 8.77 -14.06 16.75
N GLU A 254 9.12 -12.80 17.07
CA GLU A 254 8.78 -11.67 16.22
C GLU A 254 9.49 -11.74 14.86
N THR A 255 8.79 -11.38 13.78
CA THR A 255 9.33 -11.35 12.42
C THR A 255 9.56 -9.93 11.95
N GLY A 256 10.83 -9.57 11.72
CA GLY A 256 11.22 -8.24 11.24
C GLY A 256 11.12 -7.13 12.28
N TYR A 257 11.36 -5.90 11.83
CA TYR A 257 11.43 -4.71 12.68
C TYR A 257 10.72 -3.52 12.03
N ILE A 258 10.23 -2.61 12.86
CA ILE A 258 9.71 -1.31 12.44
C ILE A 258 10.72 -0.24 12.85
N TYR A 259 11.04 0.65 11.92
CA TYR A 259 11.88 1.81 12.23
C TYR A 259 11.46 3.04 11.43
N LYS A 260 11.84 4.21 11.92
CA LYS A 260 11.56 5.49 11.27
C LYS A 260 12.43 5.62 10.02
N LEU A 261 11.80 5.82 8.85
CA LEU A 261 12.49 5.98 7.58
C LEU A 261 12.76 7.45 7.26
N SER A 262 11.83 8.34 7.64
CA SER A 262 11.98 9.79 7.57
C SER A 262 11.07 10.46 8.61
N ASP A 263 11.05 11.80 8.66
CA ASP A 263 10.12 12.54 9.52
C ASP A 263 8.63 12.34 9.19
N LYS A 264 8.33 11.73 8.03
CA LYS A 264 6.95 11.53 7.56
C LYS A 264 6.54 10.06 7.46
N CYS A 265 7.46 9.11 7.60
CA CYS A 265 7.16 7.70 7.35
C CYS A 265 7.99 6.71 8.19
N TYR A 266 7.36 5.57 8.44
CA TYR A 266 7.95 4.39 9.05
C TYR A 266 7.98 3.24 8.04
N ILE A 267 8.85 2.28 8.27
CA ILE A 267 8.97 1.08 7.45
C ILE A 267 8.95 -0.15 8.34
N TYR A 268 8.08 -1.09 8.02
CA TYR A 268 8.21 -2.47 8.46
C TYR A 268 9.14 -3.20 7.51
N LYS A 269 10.16 -3.90 8.03
CA LYS A 269 11.16 -4.60 7.22
C LYS A 269 11.53 -5.97 7.79
N VAL A 270 11.51 -6.97 6.92
CA VAL A 270 12.10 -8.29 7.14
C VAL A 270 13.31 -8.43 6.20
N SER A 271 14.50 -8.64 6.74
CA SER A 271 15.74 -8.80 5.95
C SER A 271 16.36 -10.20 6.05
N SER A 272 15.91 -10.99 7.02
CA SER A 272 16.33 -12.37 7.20
C SER A 272 15.72 -13.23 6.10
N LYS A 273 16.56 -13.86 5.28
CA LYS A 273 16.11 -14.82 4.26
C LYS A 273 15.30 -15.96 4.88
N PRO A 274 15.77 -16.62 5.97
CA PRO A 274 14.96 -17.62 6.67
C PRO A 274 13.56 -17.12 7.04
N ASP A 275 13.45 -15.94 7.67
CA ASP A 275 12.17 -15.42 8.13
C ASP A 275 11.24 -15.07 6.95
N ILE A 276 11.79 -14.53 5.85
CA ILE A 276 10.99 -14.30 4.64
C ILE A 276 10.43 -15.63 4.11
N MET A 277 11.26 -16.68 4.08
CA MET A 277 10.84 -17.98 3.57
C MET A 277 9.84 -18.70 4.49
N SER A 278 10.02 -18.64 5.81
CA SER A 278 9.19 -19.39 6.76
C SER A 278 7.95 -18.63 7.22
N ASN A 279 7.99 -17.30 7.24
CA ASN A 279 6.95 -16.48 7.88
C ASN A 279 6.25 -15.54 6.90
N VAL A 280 6.97 -14.96 5.93
CA VAL A 280 6.38 -14.00 4.97
C VAL A 280 5.74 -14.71 3.78
N LEU A 281 6.48 -15.55 3.06
CA LEU A 281 5.97 -16.21 1.85
C LEU A 281 4.71 -17.06 2.10
N PRO A 282 4.61 -17.89 3.17
CA PRO A 282 3.40 -18.68 3.44
C PRO A 282 2.16 -17.83 3.79
N LYS A 283 2.37 -16.57 4.19
CA LYS A 283 1.29 -15.63 4.45
C LYS A 283 0.88 -14.83 3.22
N LEU A 284 1.71 -14.77 2.18
CA LEU A 284 1.40 -14.11 0.91
C LEU A 284 1.01 -15.06 -0.23
N ILE A 285 1.38 -16.33 -0.13
CA ILE A 285 1.14 -17.37 -1.13
C ILE A 285 0.46 -18.54 -0.42
N ASP A 286 -0.59 -19.10 -1.04
CA ASP A 286 -1.23 -20.33 -0.55
C ASP A 286 -0.24 -21.47 -0.41
N GLU A 287 -0.45 -22.35 0.57
CA GLU A 287 0.46 -23.47 0.85
C GLU A 287 0.62 -24.41 -0.36
N ASN A 288 -0.49 -24.72 -1.05
CA ASN A 288 -0.47 -25.56 -2.25
C ASN A 288 0.32 -24.90 -3.39
N ASP A 289 0.14 -23.60 -3.58
CA ASP A 289 0.83 -22.81 -4.60
C ASP A 289 2.32 -22.65 -4.26
N LEU A 290 2.67 -22.53 -2.97
CA LEU A 290 4.06 -22.46 -2.51
C LEU A 290 4.77 -23.81 -2.69
N ASN A 291 4.09 -24.92 -2.40
CA ASN A 291 4.59 -26.28 -2.63
C ASN A 291 4.75 -26.61 -4.13
N ASN A 292 3.98 -25.94 -5.00
CA ASN A 292 4.10 -26.05 -6.46
C ASN A 292 4.29 -24.68 -7.12
N ILE A 293 5.39 -23.99 -6.78
CA ILE A 293 5.66 -22.60 -7.21
C ILE A 293 5.75 -22.41 -8.74
N ASN A 294 5.81 -23.49 -9.51
CA ASN A 294 5.80 -23.43 -10.97
C ASN A 294 4.39 -23.36 -11.57
N ASN A 295 3.35 -23.69 -10.79
CA ASN A 295 1.96 -23.66 -11.19
C ASN A 295 1.11 -22.96 -10.13
N VAL A 296 1.32 -21.65 -9.99
CA VAL A 296 0.64 -20.79 -9.01
C VAL A 296 -0.60 -20.16 -9.62
N ASP A 297 -1.70 -20.17 -8.87
CA ASP A 297 -2.87 -19.34 -9.22
C ASP A 297 -2.54 -17.84 -9.02
N LEU A 298 -2.29 -17.16 -10.14
CA LEU A 298 -1.95 -15.73 -10.14
C LEU A 298 -3.06 -14.83 -9.59
N SER A 299 -4.33 -15.30 -9.57
CA SER A 299 -5.45 -14.52 -9.03
C SER A 299 -5.39 -14.34 -7.51
N LYS A 300 -4.57 -15.15 -6.82
CA LYS A 300 -4.39 -15.10 -5.37
C LYS A 300 -3.15 -14.33 -4.92
N LEU A 301 -2.36 -13.85 -5.89
CA LEU A 301 -1.21 -12.98 -5.64
C LEU A 301 -1.63 -11.51 -5.74
N PRO A 302 -0.80 -10.57 -5.25
CA PRO A 302 -1.00 -9.14 -5.52
C PRO A 302 -1.13 -8.90 -7.03
N VAL A 303 -2.16 -8.18 -7.46
CA VAL A 303 -2.51 -7.96 -8.86
C VAL A 303 -1.42 -7.18 -9.60
N MET A 304 -0.87 -6.14 -8.97
CA MET A 304 0.09 -5.22 -9.60
C MET A 304 1.54 -5.69 -9.47
N LYS A 305 1.86 -6.38 -8.37
CA LYS A 305 3.21 -6.81 -7.99
C LYS A 305 3.36 -8.34 -7.90
N SER A 306 2.46 -9.12 -8.50
CA SER A 306 2.52 -10.60 -8.55
C SER A 306 3.88 -11.13 -8.96
N ASN A 307 4.53 -10.52 -9.96
CA ASN A 307 5.87 -10.90 -10.40
C ASN A 307 6.92 -10.80 -9.29
N GLN A 308 6.84 -9.78 -8.42
CA GLN A 308 7.78 -9.66 -7.31
C GLN A 308 7.66 -10.85 -6.36
N ILE A 309 6.43 -11.25 -6.03
CA ILE A 309 6.14 -12.37 -5.12
C ILE A 309 6.49 -13.71 -5.77
N LEU A 310 5.99 -13.98 -6.97
CA LEU A 310 6.18 -15.25 -7.66
C LEU A 310 7.66 -15.53 -7.96
N TYR A 311 8.32 -14.64 -8.70
CA TYR A 311 9.72 -14.84 -9.07
C TYR A 311 10.64 -14.64 -7.87
N GLY A 312 10.23 -13.82 -6.90
CA GLY A 312 10.92 -13.69 -5.63
C GLY A 312 10.97 -15.02 -4.87
N ALA A 313 9.82 -15.68 -4.72
CA ALA A 313 9.71 -17.00 -4.13
C ALA A 313 10.52 -18.04 -4.90
N LYS A 314 10.44 -18.08 -6.24
CA LYS A 314 11.26 -18.99 -7.08
C LYS A 314 12.75 -18.83 -6.80
N ILE A 315 13.26 -17.60 -6.77
CA ILE A 315 14.69 -17.33 -6.48
C ILE A 315 15.04 -17.82 -5.05
N LEU A 316 14.24 -17.46 -4.05
CA LEU A 316 14.51 -17.79 -2.65
C LEU A 316 14.53 -19.31 -2.41
N LEU A 317 13.53 -20.02 -2.94
CA LEU A 317 13.37 -21.47 -2.86
C LEU A 317 14.44 -22.23 -3.66
N SER A 318 14.93 -21.65 -4.75
CA SER A 318 15.97 -22.28 -5.58
C SER A 318 17.37 -22.27 -4.98
N CYS A 319 17.62 -21.44 -3.97
CA CYS A 319 18.92 -21.28 -3.34
C CYS A 319 18.80 -21.17 -1.80
N PRO A 320 18.15 -22.12 -1.11
CA PRO A 320 17.69 -21.95 0.28
C PRO A 320 18.85 -21.74 1.26
N LYS A 321 20.02 -22.35 1.02
CA LYS A 321 21.24 -22.17 1.80
C LYS A 321 22.45 -21.97 0.89
N GLY A 322 23.37 -21.08 1.29
CA GLY A 322 24.68 -20.96 0.68
C GLY A 322 24.75 -20.08 -0.57
N SER A 323 25.57 -20.49 -1.53
CA SER A 323 25.85 -19.77 -2.77
C SER A 323 25.18 -20.43 -3.98
N ILE A 324 24.94 -19.64 -5.01
CA ILE A 324 24.52 -20.10 -6.33
C ILE A 324 25.64 -20.97 -6.90
N LYS A 325 25.29 -22.19 -7.31
CA LYS A 325 26.22 -23.16 -7.89
C LYS A 325 26.00 -23.25 -9.40
N GLY A 326 27.05 -22.96 -10.17
CA GLY A 326 27.06 -23.10 -11.62
C GLY A 326 26.47 -21.91 -12.38
N GLN A 327 26.98 -21.69 -13.59
CA GLN A 327 26.60 -20.58 -14.46
C GLN A 327 25.16 -20.70 -14.98
N GLU A 328 24.67 -21.91 -15.24
CA GLU A 328 23.29 -22.15 -15.69
C GLU A 328 22.28 -21.65 -14.66
N LYS A 329 22.50 -21.98 -13.38
CA LYS A 329 21.62 -21.54 -12.30
C LYS A 329 21.64 -20.03 -12.11
N LEU A 330 22.82 -19.41 -12.25
CA LEU A 330 22.96 -17.96 -12.23
C LEU A 330 22.15 -17.31 -13.36
N ILE A 331 22.24 -17.83 -14.59
CA ILE A 331 21.48 -17.35 -15.74
C ILE A 331 19.97 -17.49 -15.50
N GLU A 332 19.51 -18.61 -14.94
CA GLU A 332 18.10 -18.81 -14.57
C GLU A 332 17.62 -17.76 -13.57
N ILE A 333 18.40 -17.50 -12.50
CA ILE A 333 18.07 -16.47 -11.51
C ILE A 333 18.06 -15.07 -12.14
N LEU A 334 18.98 -14.76 -13.05
CA LEU A 334 18.98 -13.49 -13.78
C LEU A 334 17.72 -13.32 -14.65
N LYS A 335 17.22 -14.40 -15.26
CA LYS A 335 15.94 -14.38 -15.99
C LYS A 335 14.77 -14.08 -15.07
N TRP A 336 14.72 -14.66 -13.87
CA TRP A 336 13.68 -14.35 -12.89
C TRP A 336 13.79 -12.93 -12.35
N LEU A 337 15.01 -12.44 -12.07
CA LEU A 337 15.24 -11.06 -11.68
C LEU A 337 14.75 -10.09 -12.76
N TYR A 338 14.98 -10.37 -14.05
CA TYR A 338 14.44 -9.56 -15.13
C TYR A 338 12.91 -9.42 -15.06
N LEU A 339 12.20 -10.51 -14.76
CA LEU A 339 10.74 -10.52 -14.67
C LEU A 339 10.21 -9.74 -13.46
N ILE A 340 10.96 -9.70 -12.35
CA ILE A 340 10.69 -8.81 -11.21
C ILE A 340 10.84 -7.34 -11.61
N HIS A 341 11.92 -7.01 -12.34
CA HIS A 341 12.27 -5.62 -12.70
C HIS A 341 11.58 -5.10 -13.95
N LYS A 342 10.71 -5.87 -14.61
CA LYS A 342 10.09 -5.50 -15.89
C LYS A 342 9.08 -4.36 -15.70
N ASN A 343 9.62 -3.15 -15.51
CA ASN A 343 9.04 -1.82 -15.58
C ASN A 343 10.17 -0.81 -15.29
N SER A 344 10.88 -0.34 -16.32
CA SER A 344 11.50 1.00 -16.35
C SER A 344 12.22 1.33 -17.66
N ASN A 345 12.94 0.40 -18.30
CA ASN A 345 13.92 0.79 -19.33
C ASN A 345 13.83 0.10 -20.72
N ASN A 346 12.78 -0.67 -21.02
CA ASN A 346 12.61 -1.35 -22.33
C ASN A 346 13.79 -2.26 -22.78
N ILE A 347 14.66 -2.68 -21.87
CA ILE A 347 15.79 -3.58 -22.16
C ILE A 347 15.26 -4.99 -22.45
N LYS A 348 15.79 -5.66 -23.48
CA LYS A 348 15.43 -7.06 -23.80
C LYS A 348 16.04 -8.03 -22.77
N LEU A 349 15.43 -9.19 -22.58
CA LEU A 349 15.89 -10.18 -21.60
C LEU A 349 17.37 -10.57 -21.81
N GLU A 350 17.75 -10.88 -23.05
CA GLU A 350 19.13 -11.27 -23.38
C GLU A 350 20.13 -10.17 -23.05
N GLU A 351 19.79 -8.93 -23.41
CA GLU A 351 20.59 -7.75 -23.10
C GLU A 351 20.73 -7.53 -21.58
N TYR A 352 19.64 -7.68 -20.82
CA TYR A 352 19.68 -7.60 -19.36
C TYR A 352 20.61 -8.65 -18.75
N VAL A 353 20.49 -9.91 -19.18
CA VAL A 353 21.32 -11.02 -18.69
C VAL A 353 22.78 -10.75 -19.02
N ASN A 354 23.09 -10.37 -20.26
CA ASN A 354 24.46 -10.08 -20.69
C ASN A 354 25.06 -8.91 -19.90
N ASN A 355 24.33 -7.81 -19.75
CA ASN A 355 24.77 -6.64 -18.98
C ASN A 355 25.06 -7.01 -17.52
N LYS A 356 24.18 -7.83 -16.90
CA LYS A 356 24.41 -8.30 -15.53
C LYS A 356 25.59 -9.24 -15.41
N LEU A 357 25.80 -10.16 -16.35
CA LEU A 357 26.98 -11.02 -16.36
C LEU A 357 28.28 -10.20 -16.47
N ILE A 358 28.30 -9.14 -17.30
CA ILE A 358 29.44 -8.21 -17.42
C ILE A 358 29.67 -7.45 -16.11
N GLU A 359 28.61 -6.91 -15.49
CA GLU A 359 28.70 -6.21 -14.19
C GLU A 359 29.27 -7.12 -13.11
N LEU A 360 28.77 -8.36 -13.04
CA LEU A 360 29.21 -9.37 -12.09
C LEU A 360 30.66 -9.80 -12.33
N ALA A 361 31.10 -9.87 -13.58
CA ALA A 361 32.50 -10.12 -13.94
C ALA A 361 33.43 -8.97 -13.52
N ARG A 362 33.01 -7.69 -13.63
CA ARG A 362 33.83 -6.53 -13.21
C ARG A 362 34.08 -6.44 -11.71
N VAL A 363 33.26 -7.09 -10.88
CA VAL A 363 33.54 -7.23 -9.44
C VAL A 363 34.77 -8.12 -9.20
N LYS A 364 35.23 -8.90 -10.19
CA LYS A 364 36.51 -9.65 -10.12
C LYS A 364 37.75 -8.75 -10.17
N ASP A 365 37.64 -7.58 -10.81
CA ASP A 365 38.79 -6.73 -11.15
C ASP A 365 39.04 -5.58 -10.15
N LYS A 366 38.25 -5.51 -9.08
CA LYS A 366 38.38 -4.55 -7.96
C LYS A 366 38.65 -5.29 -6.66
#